data_AF-A0AB72VBD9-F1
#
_entry.id   AF-A0AB72VBD9-F1
#
_cell.length_a   1.000
_cell.length_b   1.000
_cell.length_c   1.000
_cell.angle_alpha   90.00
_cell.angle_beta   90.00
_cell.angle_gamma   90.00
#
_symmetry.space_group_name_H-M   'P 1'
#
loop_
_entity.id
_entity.type
_entity.pdbx_description
1 polymer ?
#
loop_
_entity_poly.entity_id
_entity_poly.type
_entity_poly.pdbx_seq_one_letter_code
_entity_poly.pdbx_strand_id
1 'polypeptide(L)'
;MARTVSACGTCSFLYRKTTLIVDTQFEKIPAHDVVGIRVILSSEDLPELFKRGYAEVKKFLRLEGIEPKGSARAYYFGDVSDTVDILIGFPVSPAQAESLRRGALSQSGGDIDDVVLHHFRDMKTMHSRHSGPFDGVERVWDEILDEVEDLGCTLPSSSIGWEEYIEGPATADACDQLATEVYVQVCQAPVKTA
;
A
#
# COMPACT_ATOMS: atom_id res chain seq x y z
N MET A 1 -62.58 -31.50 -9.71
CA MET A 1 -62.36 -30.52 -8.61
C MET A 1 -61.30 -31.07 -7.68
N ALA A 2 -60.45 -30.17 -7.15
CA ALA A 2 -59.37 -30.34 -6.16
C ALA A 2 -58.03 -30.98 -6.64
N ARG A 3 -57.07 -30.08 -6.92
CA ARG A 3 -55.62 -30.29 -6.74
C ARG A 3 -55.31 -30.25 -5.24
N THR A 4 -54.37 -31.07 -4.76
CA THR A 4 -53.22 -30.65 -3.92
C THR A 4 -52.12 -31.70 -4.00
N VAL A 5 -50.90 -31.26 -4.36
CA VAL A 5 -49.64 -32.01 -4.24
C VAL A 5 -49.04 -31.64 -2.88
N SER A 6 -48.51 -32.61 -2.12
CA SER A 6 -47.65 -32.33 -0.97
C SER A 6 -46.46 -33.29 -0.94
N ALA A 7 -45.31 -32.70 -0.66
CA ALA A 7 -43.95 -33.23 -0.78
C ALA A 7 -43.53 -34.13 0.38
N CYS A 8 -42.50 -34.95 0.18
CA CYS A 8 -41.27 -34.94 0.99
C CYS A 8 -40.23 -35.90 0.40
N GLY A 9 -38.96 -35.46 0.30
CA GLY A 9 -37.82 -36.38 0.24
C GLY A 9 -36.84 -36.21 -0.92
N THR A 10 -36.37 -35.00 -1.22
CA THR A 10 -35.13 -34.85 -2.00
C THR A 10 -33.94 -34.69 -1.07
N CYS A 11 -33.02 -35.64 -1.18
CA CYS A 11 -31.70 -35.66 -0.56
C CYS A 11 -30.90 -34.43 -1.03
N SER A 12 -30.68 -33.48 -0.12
CA SER A 12 -29.84 -32.30 -0.41
C SER A 12 -28.38 -32.74 -0.54
N PHE A 13 -27.88 -32.70 -1.77
CA PHE A 13 -26.47 -32.72 -2.10
C PHE A 13 -25.83 -31.45 -1.48
N LEU A 14 -25.14 -31.61 -0.36
CA LEU A 14 -24.31 -30.54 0.20
C LEU A 14 -23.13 -30.33 -0.76
N TYR A 15 -23.26 -29.30 -1.60
CA TYR A 15 -22.17 -28.76 -2.41
C TYR A 15 -21.13 -28.19 -1.45
N ARG A 16 -20.12 -28.98 -1.10
CA ARG A 16 -18.95 -28.50 -0.36
C ARG A 16 -18.18 -27.60 -1.33
N LYS A 17 -18.44 -26.29 -1.27
CA LYS A 17 -17.68 -25.27 -1.98
C LYS A 17 -16.25 -25.34 -1.44
N THR A 18 -15.41 -26.11 -2.12
CA THR A 18 -13.97 -26.19 -1.82
C THR A 18 -13.39 -24.90 -2.36
N THR A 19 -13.42 -23.84 -1.54
CA THR A 19 -12.71 -22.60 -1.86
C THR A 19 -11.23 -22.94 -1.81
N LEU A 20 -10.65 -23.14 -2.99
CA LEU A 20 -9.23 -22.96 -3.22
C LEU A 20 -8.97 -21.48 -2.90
N ILE A 21 -8.62 -21.15 -1.66
CA ILE A 21 -8.08 -19.82 -1.33
C ILE A 21 -6.71 -19.81 -2.00
N VAL A 22 -6.64 -19.07 -3.10
CA VAL A 22 -5.51 -19.08 -4.01
C VAL A 22 -4.40 -18.23 -3.40
N ASP A 23 -3.18 -18.74 -3.42
CA ASP A 23 -1.91 -18.05 -3.12
C ASP A 23 -1.67 -16.79 -4.00
N THR A 24 -2.63 -16.41 -4.86
CA THR A 24 -2.59 -15.23 -5.73
C THR A 24 -2.93 -13.91 -5.02
N GLN A 25 -3.47 -13.96 -3.79
CA GLN A 25 -3.80 -12.74 -3.04
C GLN A 25 -2.59 -12.17 -2.29
N PHE A 26 -1.57 -12.99 -2.04
CA PHE A 26 -0.37 -12.57 -1.34
C PHE A 26 0.81 -12.45 -2.29
N GLU A 27 1.50 -11.31 -2.22
CA GLU A 27 2.69 -11.05 -3.01
C GLU A 27 3.91 -10.94 -2.11
N LYS A 28 5.06 -11.40 -2.61
CA LYS A 28 6.34 -11.07 -2.00
C LYS A 28 6.94 -9.87 -2.72
N ILE A 29 6.99 -8.74 -2.05
CA ILE A 29 7.69 -7.55 -2.51
C ILE A 29 9.16 -7.65 -2.06
N PRO A 30 10.13 -7.68 -3.00
CA PRO A 30 11.54 -7.69 -2.65
C PRO A 30 11.96 -6.44 -1.88
N ALA A 31 13.06 -6.55 -1.14
CA ALA A 31 13.73 -5.42 -0.54
C ALA A 31 14.00 -4.33 -1.58
N HIS A 32 13.70 -3.09 -1.22
CA HIS A 32 13.79 -1.95 -2.13
C HIS A 32 14.10 -0.67 -1.36
N ASP A 33 14.59 0.32 -2.09
CA ASP A 33 15.00 1.60 -1.57
C ASP A 33 14.10 2.70 -2.13
N VAL A 34 13.72 3.64 -1.25
CA VAL A 34 12.88 4.79 -1.59
C VAL A 34 13.61 6.06 -1.19
N VAL A 35 13.68 7.01 -2.12
CA VAL A 35 14.09 8.38 -1.82
C VAL A 35 12.84 9.20 -1.61
N GLY A 36 12.73 9.89 -0.49
CA GLY A 36 11.49 10.55 -0.10
C GLY A 36 11.62 11.46 1.10
N ILE A 37 10.50 11.95 1.61
CA ILE A 37 10.39 12.72 2.84
C ILE A 37 9.69 11.82 3.86
N ARG A 38 10.34 11.56 5.00
CA ARG A 38 9.72 10.85 6.14
C ARG A 38 9.49 11.81 7.29
N VAL A 39 8.26 11.88 7.75
CA VAL A 39 7.82 12.82 8.78
C VAL A 39 6.67 12.24 9.59
N ILE A 40 6.56 12.66 10.85
CA ILE A 40 5.37 12.46 11.68
C ILE A 40 4.62 13.79 11.73
N LEU A 41 3.38 13.81 11.25
CA LEU A 41 2.56 15.03 11.17
C LEU A 41 1.12 14.78 11.60
N SER A 42 0.35 15.86 11.79
CA SER A 42 -1.10 15.78 11.99
C SER A 42 -1.77 15.25 10.73
N SER A 43 -2.81 14.42 10.84
CA SER A 43 -3.57 13.97 9.66
C SER A 43 -4.12 15.14 8.82
N GLU A 44 -4.40 16.29 9.44
CA GLU A 44 -4.81 17.53 8.75
C GLU A 44 -3.73 18.12 7.83
N ASP A 45 -2.46 17.82 8.07
CA ASP A 45 -1.31 18.34 7.28
C ASP A 45 -0.95 17.44 6.09
N LEU A 46 -1.53 16.23 6.00
CA LEU A 46 -1.28 15.30 4.89
C LEU A 46 -1.49 15.92 3.50
N PRO A 47 -2.58 16.67 3.22
CA PRO A 47 -2.80 17.25 1.90
C PRO A 47 -1.67 18.19 1.47
N GLU A 48 -1.07 18.94 2.40
CA GLU A 48 0.03 19.85 2.11
C GLU A 48 1.33 19.09 1.82
N LEU A 49 1.59 18.00 2.58
CA LEU A 49 2.69 17.08 2.28
C LEU A 49 2.57 16.51 0.86
N PHE A 50 1.40 16.01 0.48
CA PHE A 50 1.17 15.47 -0.86
C PHE A 50 1.32 16.52 -1.97
N LYS A 51 0.81 17.73 -1.73
CA LYS A 51 0.85 18.84 -2.69
C LYS A 51 2.27 19.27 -3.05
N ARG A 52 3.20 19.28 -2.08
CA ARG A 52 4.57 19.81 -2.28
C ARG A 52 5.66 18.75 -2.25
N GLY A 53 5.56 17.77 -1.38
CA GLY A 53 6.68 16.87 -1.08
C GLY A 53 7.12 16.04 -2.29
N TYR A 54 6.20 15.55 -3.12
CA TYR A 54 6.59 14.86 -4.36
C TYR A 54 7.35 15.73 -5.34
N ALA A 55 7.03 17.03 -5.42
CA ALA A 55 7.73 17.96 -6.28
C ALA A 55 9.15 18.24 -5.76
N GLU A 56 9.32 18.39 -4.44
CA GLU A 56 10.64 18.57 -3.82
C GLU A 56 11.51 17.31 -3.95
N VAL A 57 10.96 16.11 -3.73
CA VAL A 57 11.71 14.85 -3.94
C VAL A 57 12.13 14.71 -5.41
N LYS A 58 11.24 15.00 -6.38
CA LYS A 58 11.59 14.99 -7.81
C LYS A 58 12.70 15.99 -8.16
N LYS A 59 12.66 17.18 -7.57
CA LYS A 59 13.68 18.21 -7.76
C LYS A 59 15.03 17.76 -7.20
N PHE A 60 15.05 17.16 -6.01
CA PHE A 60 16.25 16.56 -5.44
C PHE A 60 16.83 15.48 -6.35
N LEU A 61 16.01 14.50 -6.76
CA LEU A 61 16.44 13.41 -7.65
C LEU A 61 17.02 13.94 -8.96
N ARG A 62 16.41 14.98 -9.55
CA ARG A 62 16.93 15.63 -10.76
C ARG A 62 18.29 16.31 -10.54
N LEU A 63 18.51 16.96 -9.41
CA LEU A 63 19.80 17.60 -9.09
C LEU A 63 20.91 16.55 -8.92
N GLU A 64 20.58 15.38 -8.37
CA GLU A 64 21.48 14.24 -8.24
C GLU A 64 21.64 13.42 -9.55
N GLY A 65 20.93 13.80 -10.63
CA GLY A 65 20.95 13.06 -11.89
C GLY A 65 20.34 11.66 -11.82
N ILE A 66 19.38 11.46 -10.92
CA ILE A 66 18.71 10.17 -10.65
C ILE A 66 17.30 10.18 -11.21
N GLU A 67 17.02 9.20 -12.08
CA GLU A 67 15.66 8.90 -12.53
C GLU A 67 14.99 7.86 -11.62
N PRO A 68 13.75 8.11 -11.13
CA PRO A 68 12.92 7.12 -10.43
C PRO A 68 12.78 5.79 -11.18
N LYS A 69 12.62 4.69 -10.43
CA LYS A 69 12.39 3.35 -10.97
C LYS A 69 10.93 2.90 -10.99
N GLY A 70 10.03 3.74 -10.53
CA GLY A 70 8.61 3.42 -10.45
C GLY A 70 7.79 4.65 -10.06
N SER A 71 6.50 4.38 -9.83
CA SER A 71 5.52 5.38 -9.45
C SER A 71 5.82 6.02 -8.09
N ALA A 72 5.19 7.17 -7.85
CA ALA A 72 5.15 7.76 -6.53
C ALA A 72 4.46 6.80 -5.55
N ARG A 73 4.97 6.75 -4.32
CA ARG A 73 4.44 5.91 -3.25
C ARG A 73 4.33 6.66 -1.94
N ALA A 74 3.29 6.36 -1.17
CA ALA A 74 3.05 6.86 0.18
C ALA A 74 2.98 5.68 1.16
N TYR A 75 3.99 5.56 2.03
CA TYR A 75 4.08 4.51 3.03
C TYR A 75 3.63 5.03 4.39
N TYR A 76 2.68 4.34 5.01
CA TYR A 76 2.18 4.58 6.35
C TYR A 76 2.81 3.58 7.31
N PHE A 77 3.37 4.07 8.41
CA PHE A 77 3.98 3.25 9.45
C PHE A 77 3.04 3.18 10.67
N GLY A 78 2.31 2.08 10.79
CA GLY A 78 1.26 1.91 11.80
C GLY A 78 -0.05 2.58 11.44
N ASP A 79 -0.91 2.76 12.45
CA ASP A 79 -2.28 3.24 12.27
C ASP A 79 -2.31 4.75 11.97
N VAL A 80 -3.20 5.14 11.06
CA VAL A 80 -3.51 6.54 10.77
C VAL A 80 -4.53 7.03 11.81
N SER A 81 -4.14 8.00 12.64
CA SER A 81 -5.00 8.58 13.68
C SER A 81 -4.86 10.11 13.74
N ASP A 82 -4.74 10.71 14.92
CA ASP A 82 -4.47 12.14 15.09
C ASP A 82 -3.12 12.52 14.45
N THR A 83 -2.14 11.61 14.53
CA THR A 83 -0.83 11.75 13.89
C THR A 83 -0.53 10.60 12.97
N VAL A 84 0.30 10.85 11.96
CA VAL A 84 0.65 9.90 10.91
C VAL A 84 2.17 9.91 10.71
N ASP A 85 2.82 8.75 10.91
CA ASP A 85 4.20 8.51 10.46
C ASP A 85 4.14 8.05 9.00
N ILE A 86 4.63 8.89 8.10
CA ILE A 86 4.50 8.69 6.65
C ILE A 86 5.82 8.93 5.94
N LEU A 87 6.10 8.13 4.92
CA LEU A 87 7.14 8.38 3.91
C LEU A 87 6.47 8.54 2.54
N ILE A 88 6.62 9.70 1.91
CA ILE A 88 6.27 9.88 0.50
C ILE A 88 7.53 9.95 -0.36
N GLY A 89 7.54 9.26 -1.50
CA GLY A 89 8.72 9.28 -2.35
C GLY A 89 8.64 8.42 -3.59
N PHE A 90 9.82 8.12 -4.13
CA PHE A 90 9.98 7.34 -5.35
C PHE A 90 10.96 6.19 -5.13
N PRO A 91 10.66 4.99 -5.65
CA PRO A 91 11.60 3.88 -5.62
C PRO A 91 12.80 4.18 -6.51
N VAL A 92 13.98 3.76 -6.07
CA VAL A 92 15.24 3.87 -6.82
C VAL A 92 15.91 2.51 -6.94
N SER A 93 16.82 2.35 -7.91
CA SER A 93 17.59 1.13 -8.05
C SER A 93 18.64 0.97 -6.95
N PRO A 94 19.09 -0.26 -6.63
CA PRO A 94 20.15 -0.48 -5.65
C PRO A 94 21.43 0.32 -5.95
N ALA A 95 21.82 0.46 -7.22
CA ALA A 95 22.99 1.25 -7.62
C ALA A 95 22.83 2.75 -7.33
N GLN A 96 21.64 3.30 -7.57
CA GLN A 96 21.32 4.71 -7.24
C GLN A 96 21.30 4.93 -5.72
N ALA A 97 20.66 4.01 -4.96
CA ALA A 97 20.65 4.05 -3.51
C ALA A 97 22.06 4.01 -2.91
N GLU A 98 22.93 3.12 -3.41
CA GLU A 98 24.33 3.07 -2.98
C GLU A 98 25.11 4.36 -3.26
N SER A 99 24.82 5.04 -4.37
CA SER A 99 25.43 6.34 -4.68
C SER A 99 25.01 7.40 -3.66
N LEU A 100 23.72 7.44 -3.33
CA LEU A 100 23.16 8.38 -2.37
C LEU A 100 23.60 8.12 -0.93
N ARG A 101 23.79 6.86 -0.51
CA ARG A 101 24.35 6.52 0.83
C ARG A 101 25.74 7.12 1.04
N ARG A 102 26.53 7.25 -0.04
CA ARG A 102 27.86 7.87 0.02
C ARG A 102 27.81 9.40 -0.04
N GLY A 103 26.67 9.98 -0.40
CA GLY A 103 26.44 11.42 -0.55
C GLY A 103 25.31 11.92 0.35
N ALA A 104 25.66 12.33 1.57
CA ALA A 104 24.91 13.25 2.44
C ALA A 104 23.46 12.92 2.90
N LEU A 105 22.75 11.91 2.39
CA LEU A 105 21.36 11.66 2.82
C LEU A 105 21.25 11.12 4.26
N SER A 106 20.36 11.74 5.03
CA SER A 106 19.91 11.23 6.34
C SER A 106 19.11 9.94 6.16
N GLN A 107 19.22 9.03 7.13
CA GLN A 107 18.44 7.78 7.18
C GLN A 107 17.17 7.92 8.04
N SER A 108 17.08 8.96 8.87
CA SER A 108 16.11 9.03 9.97
C SER A 108 14.94 10.02 9.78
N GLY A 109 15.00 10.92 8.80
CA GLY A 109 13.93 11.91 8.56
C GLY A 109 13.65 12.81 9.76
N GLY A 110 12.64 13.67 9.66
CA GLY A 110 12.21 14.49 10.79
C GLY A 110 11.44 15.76 10.40
N ASP A 111 11.86 16.43 9.33
CA ASP A 111 11.19 17.62 8.79
C ASP A 111 10.61 17.33 7.39
N ILE A 112 9.59 18.09 6.99
CA ILE A 112 8.97 18.01 5.67
C ILE A 112 9.95 18.40 4.55
N ASP A 113 10.99 19.16 4.86
CA ASP A 113 12.04 19.56 3.91
C ASP A 113 13.22 18.56 3.86
N ASP A 114 13.26 17.58 4.76
CA ASP A 114 14.35 16.62 4.85
C ASP A 114 14.12 15.41 3.93
N VAL A 115 14.85 15.40 2.82
CA VAL A 115 14.91 14.22 1.93
C VAL A 115 15.79 13.14 2.56
N VAL A 116 15.30 11.91 2.54
CA VAL A 116 15.93 10.71 3.10
C VAL A 116 16.01 9.59 2.07
N LEU A 117 16.90 8.65 2.34
CA LEU A 117 16.90 7.33 1.70
C LEU A 117 16.43 6.30 2.71
N HIS A 118 15.27 5.69 2.46
CA HIS A 118 14.70 4.65 3.30
C HIS A 118 14.86 3.28 2.67
N HIS A 119 15.33 2.31 3.45
CA HIS A 119 15.48 0.92 3.02
C HIS A 119 14.38 0.04 3.59
N PHE A 120 13.58 -0.58 2.72
CA PHE A 120 12.61 -1.61 3.08
C PHE A 120 13.22 -3.00 2.91
N ARG A 121 12.96 -3.87 3.89
CA ARG A 121 13.26 -5.31 3.78
C ARG A 121 12.25 -5.99 2.86
N ASP A 122 12.50 -7.25 2.53
CA ASP A 122 11.49 -8.11 1.89
C ASP A 122 10.18 -8.08 2.70
N MET A 123 9.06 -7.86 2.02
CA MET A 123 7.73 -7.85 2.62
C MET A 123 6.84 -8.90 1.97
N LYS A 124 6.04 -9.59 2.79
CA LYS A 124 4.87 -10.31 2.30
C LYS A 124 3.68 -9.37 2.43
N THR A 125 2.92 -9.20 1.36
CA THR A 125 1.83 -8.23 1.30
C THR A 125 0.57 -8.85 0.75
N MET A 126 -0.54 -8.22 1.07
CA MET A 126 -1.77 -8.30 0.29
C MET A 126 -1.94 -6.98 -0.44
N HIS A 127 -2.52 -6.99 -1.65
CA HIS A 127 -2.80 -5.75 -2.36
C HIS A 127 -4.17 -5.76 -3.03
N SER A 128 -4.72 -4.57 -3.22
CA SER A 128 -5.95 -4.34 -3.97
C SER A 128 -5.80 -3.07 -4.81
N ARG A 129 -6.54 -2.98 -5.91
CA ARG A 129 -6.45 -1.87 -6.85
C ARG A 129 -7.74 -1.06 -6.84
N HIS A 130 -7.60 0.24 -6.63
CA HIS A 130 -8.62 1.22 -6.92
C HIS A 130 -8.47 1.76 -8.35
N SER A 131 -9.59 1.99 -9.04
CA SER A 131 -9.62 2.66 -10.33
C SER A 131 -10.75 3.68 -10.33
N GLY A 132 -10.43 4.95 -10.51
CA GLY A 132 -11.36 6.07 -10.44
C GLY A 132 -10.92 7.17 -9.46
N PRO A 133 -11.83 8.07 -9.06
CA PRO A 133 -11.49 9.23 -8.23
C PRO A 133 -10.88 8.84 -6.89
N PHE A 134 -9.95 9.65 -6.38
CA PHE A 134 -9.22 9.38 -5.14
C PHE A 134 -10.11 9.17 -3.91
N ASP A 135 -11.27 9.81 -3.84
CA ASP A 135 -12.24 9.68 -2.73
C ASP A 135 -12.69 8.22 -2.48
N GLY A 136 -12.46 7.31 -3.43
CA GLY A 136 -12.76 5.88 -3.27
C GLY A 136 -11.64 5.03 -2.66
N VAL A 137 -10.45 5.57 -2.41
CA VAL A 137 -9.27 4.82 -1.92
C VAL A 137 -9.43 4.39 -0.46
N GLU A 138 -10.05 5.22 0.39
CA GLU A 138 -10.33 4.88 1.80
C GLU A 138 -11.14 3.58 1.92
N ARG A 139 -12.17 3.41 1.08
CA ARG A 139 -12.94 2.16 1.02
C ARG A 139 -12.07 0.95 0.64
N VAL A 140 -11.04 1.13 -0.19
CA VAL A 140 -10.14 0.03 -0.55
C VAL A 140 -9.22 -0.33 0.62
N TRP A 141 -8.82 0.64 1.45
CA TRP A 141 -8.14 0.38 2.73
C TRP A 141 -9.01 -0.43 3.68
N ASP A 142 -10.28 -0.06 3.85
CA ASP A 142 -11.21 -0.81 4.70
C ASP A 142 -11.39 -2.24 4.20
N GLU A 143 -11.67 -2.40 2.90
CA GLU A 143 -11.90 -3.71 2.27
C GLU A 143 -10.70 -4.65 2.41
N ILE A 144 -9.47 -4.15 2.23
CA ILE A 144 -8.27 -5.00 2.35
C ILE A 144 -7.93 -5.34 3.80
N LEU A 145 -8.17 -4.43 4.75
CA LEU A 145 -7.93 -4.69 6.17
C LEU A 145 -8.96 -5.71 6.72
N ASP A 146 -10.22 -5.58 6.35
CA ASP A 146 -11.28 -6.55 6.65
C ASP A 146 -10.92 -7.93 6.07
N GLU A 147 -10.44 -7.99 4.82
CA GLU A 147 -10.05 -9.27 4.21
C GLU A 147 -8.83 -9.91 4.91
N VAL A 148 -7.84 -9.11 5.32
CA VAL A 148 -6.70 -9.58 6.11
C VAL A 148 -7.18 -10.18 7.45
N GLU A 149 -8.13 -9.53 8.12
CA GLU A 149 -8.72 -10.02 9.37
C GLU A 149 -9.54 -11.30 9.16
N ASP A 150 -10.42 -11.34 8.16
CA ASP A 150 -11.26 -12.49 7.81
C ASP A 150 -10.45 -13.73 7.45
N LEU A 151 -9.30 -13.53 6.81
CA LEU A 151 -8.34 -14.59 6.53
C LEU A 151 -7.57 -15.02 7.79
N GLY A 152 -7.69 -14.35 8.92
CA GLY A 152 -6.96 -14.65 10.14
C GLY A 152 -5.45 -14.38 10.01
N CYS A 153 -5.07 -13.44 9.13
CA CYS A 153 -3.69 -13.02 8.98
C CYS A 153 -3.26 -12.17 10.18
N THR A 154 -2.00 -12.28 10.57
CA THR A 154 -1.42 -11.42 11.62
C THR A 154 -0.65 -10.28 10.98
N LEU A 155 -0.96 -9.04 11.36
CA LEU A 155 -0.15 -7.88 11.02
C LEU A 155 1.09 -7.79 11.94
N PRO A 156 2.23 -7.27 11.45
CA PRO A 156 3.34 -6.91 12.33
C PRO A 156 2.91 -5.86 13.35
N SER A 157 3.57 -5.81 14.51
CA SER A 157 3.30 -4.80 15.55
C SER A 157 3.58 -3.36 15.11
N SER A 158 4.38 -3.18 14.05
CA SER A 158 4.52 -1.95 13.30
C SER A 158 4.25 -2.33 11.84
N SER A 159 2.97 -2.28 11.47
CA SER A 159 2.52 -2.57 10.11
C SER A 159 3.03 -1.49 9.16
N ILE A 160 3.36 -1.90 7.95
CA ILE A 160 3.64 -0.98 6.85
C ILE A 160 2.54 -1.19 5.82
N GLY A 161 1.78 -0.14 5.55
CA GLY A 161 0.87 -0.07 4.41
C GLY A 161 1.39 0.96 3.42
N TRP A 162 1.10 0.81 2.13
CA TRP A 162 1.37 1.90 1.19
C TRP A 162 0.39 1.99 0.03
N GLU A 163 0.33 3.19 -0.52
CA GLU A 163 -0.31 3.49 -1.79
C GLU A 163 0.74 3.63 -2.89
N GLU A 164 0.45 3.10 -4.07
CA GLU A 164 1.23 3.33 -5.29
C GLU A 164 0.36 3.93 -6.39
N TYR A 165 0.79 5.09 -6.93
CA TYR A 165 0.01 5.87 -7.91
C TYR A 165 0.45 5.54 -9.34
N ILE A 166 -0.21 4.55 -9.95
CA ILE A 166 0.20 3.91 -11.22
C ILE A 166 -0.06 4.82 -12.43
N GLU A 167 -1.19 5.54 -12.44
CA GLU A 167 -1.61 6.41 -13.53
C GLU A 167 -2.07 7.76 -12.97
N GLY A 168 -1.55 8.86 -13.54
CA GLY A 168 -1.81 10.24 -13.12
C GLY A 168 -0.67 10.89 -12.32
N PRO A 169 -0.57 12.22 -12.32
CA PRO A 169 0.44 12.91 -11.54
C PRO A 169 0.20 12.69 -10.04
N ALA A 170 1.28 12.46 -9.28
CA ALA A 170 1.31 12.58 -7.82
C ALA A 170 0.96 14.00 -7.31
N THR A 171 0.56 14.89 -8.21
CA THR A 171 0.10 16.26 -8.01
C THR A 171 -1.21 16.39 -8.81
N ALA A 172 -2.35 16.33 -8.11
CA ALA A 172 -3.69 16.30 -8.70
C ALA A 172 -3.91 17.33 -9.82
N ASP A 173 -4.02 16.89 -11.07
CA ASP A 173 -4.53 17.71 -12.17
C ASP A 173 -5.47 16.94 -13.15
N ALA A 174 -5.73 15.65 -12.94
CA ALA A 174 -6.80 14.92 -13.64
C ALA A 174 -7.27 13.71 -12.82
N CYS A 175 -8.52 13.76 -12.31
CA CYS A 175 -9.07 12.79 -11.35
C CYS A 175 -9.75 11.56 -11.98
N ASP A 176 -9.96 11.53 -13.30
CA ASP A 176 -10.82 10.53 -13.97
C ASP A 176 -10.06 9.30 -14.50
N GLN A 177 -8.73 9.29 -14.42
CA GLN A 177 -7.86 8.18 -14.87
C GLN A 177 -6.85 7.74 -13.79
N LEU A 178 -7.18 7.96 -12.51
CA LEU A 178 -6.30 7.58 -11.41
C LEU A 178 -6.44 6.08 -11.11
N ALA A 179 -5.30 5.38 -11.11
CA ALA A 179 -5.19 4.03 -10.59
C ALA A 179 -4.25 4.03 -9.39
N THR A 180 -4.78 3.62 -8.24
CA THR A 180 -4.03 3.51 -6.98
C THR A 180 -4.04 2.06 -6.56
N GLU A 181 -2.88 1.50 -6.27
CA GLU A 181 -2.76 0.20 -5.64
C GLU A 181 -2.47 0.39 -4.15
N VAL A 182 -3.26 -0.28 -3.32
CA VAL A 182 -3.14 -0.28 -1.86
C VAL A 182 -2.51 -1.60 -1.45
N TYR A 183 -1.48 -1.52 -0.63
CA TYR A 183 -0.72 -2.65 -0.14
C TYR A 183 -0.71 -2.68 1.39
N VAL A 184 -0.89 -3.85 1.97
CA VAL A 184 -0.80 -4.09 3.42
C VAL A 184 0.24 -5.18 3.70
N GLN A 185 1.22 -4.89 4.54
CA GLN A 185 2.20 -5.88 5.01
C GLN A 185 1.56 -6.88 5.98
N VAL A 186 1.80 -8.18 5.75
CA VAL A 186 1.30 -9.28 6.60
C VAL A 186 2.46 -10.19 7.07
N CYS A 187 2.40 -10.70 8.30
CA CYS A 187 3.44 -11.59 8.84
C CYS A 187 3.27 -13.05 8.38
N GLN A 188 2.05 -13.59 8.42
CA GLN A 188 1.74 -14.97 8.07
C GLN A 188 0.34 -15.09 7.47
N ALA A 189 0.19 -15.96 6.45
CA ALA A 189 -1.13 -16.42 6.02
C ALA A 189 -1.64 -17.44 7.06
N PRO A 190 -2.96 -17.61 7.24
CA PRO A 190 -3.50 -18.66 8.10
C PRO A 190 -2.89 -20.02 7.75
N VAL A 191 -2.28 -20.67 8.74
CA VAL A 191 -1.94 -22.08 8.63
C VAL A 191 -3.25 -22.85 8.73
N LYS A 192 -3.66 -23.55 7.66
CA LYS A 192 -4.80 -24.47 7.70
C LYS A 192 -4.59 -25.47 8.84
N THR A 193 -5.40 -25.38 9.89
CA THR A 193 -5.59 -26.50 10.82
C THR A 193 -6.40 -27.56 10.08
N ALA A 194 -5.75 -28.67 9.75
CA ALA A 194 -6.35 -29.83 9.09
C ALA A 194 -7.41 -30.52 9.95
#